data_AF-A0AAW0ERX2-F1
#
_entry.id   AF-A0AAW0ERX2-F1
#
_cell.length_a   1.000
_cell.length_b   1.000
_cell.length_c   1.000
_cell.angle_alpha   90.00
_cell.angle_beta   90.00
_cell.angle_gamma   90.00
#
_symmetry.space_group_name_H-M   'P 1'
#
loop_
_entity.id
_entity.type
_entity.pdbx_description
1 polymer ?
#
loop_
_entity_poly.entity_id
_entity_poly.type
_entity_poly.pdbx_seq_one_letter_code
_entity_poly.pdbx_strand_id
1 'polypeptide(L)'
;MAQEASKKKAGVSPRTMTVCIVIVVLQFIGLFFMAIGSPYDVLKLNDATSYLDTTNICYSVWGTKRCGGRNPITWHDAAFYGRCGVFEACLKAAAAFTIISLFAFAIGIVCNLMIACKCLTIKTPAVLINIFGIVATSVPWAVVAGLYHNSQCRRRFRDLGSYQPGFAFFIVAWGMEIISFILICIA
;
A
#
# COMPACT_ATOMS: atom_id res chain seq x y z
N MET A 1 -37.70 40.81 -17.75
CA MET A 1 -37.60 39.42 -18.24
C MET A 1 -36.71 38.65 -17.29
N ALA A 2 -37.34 37.99 -16.33
CA ALA A 2 -36.68 37.23 -15.28
C ALA A 2 -36.52 35.77 -15.72
N GLN A 3 -35.30 35.26 -15.71
CA GLN A 3 -35.01 33.84 -15.60
C GLN A 3 -33.83 33.66 -14.64
N GLU A 4 -34.10 33.88 -13.34
CA GLU A 4 -33.29 33.28 -12.30
C GLU A 4 -33.55 31.77 -12.33
N ALA A 5 -32.69 31.05 -13.05
CA ALA A 5 -32.65 29.61 -13.00
C ALA A 5 -32.30 29.20 -11.57
N SER A 6 -33.34 28.85 -10.80
CA SER A 6 -33.25 28.20 -9.51
C SER A 6 -32.39 26.93 -9.65
N LYS A 7 -31.10 27.06 -9.32
CA LYS A 7 -30.19 25.94 -9.16
C LYS A 7 -30.62 25.21 -7.89
N LYS A 8 -31.63 24.35 -8.02
CA LYS A 8 -32.08 23.43 -6.98
C LYS A 8 -30.86 22.63 -6.54
N LYS A 9 -30.24 22.99 -5.41
CA LYS A 9 -29.16 22.20 -4.79
C LYS A 9 -29.77 20.85 -4.44
N ALA A 10 -29.67 19.88 -5.33
CA ALA A 10 -30.06 18.51 -5.05
C ALA A 10 -29.30 18.08 -3.79
N GLY A 11 -30.04 17.79 -2.71
CA GLY A 11 -29.43 17.34 -1.47
C GLY A 11 -28.71 16.02 -1.70
N VAL A 12 -27.52 15.87 -1.11
CA VAL A 12 -26.86 14.55 -1.04
C VAL A 12 -27.77 13.63 -0.24
N SER A 13 -28.09 12.47 -0.80
CA SER A 13 -28.92 11.46 -0.13
C SER A 13 -28.25 11.01 1.17
N PRO A 14 -28.99 10.83 2.29
CA PRO A 14 -28.45 10.29 3.54
C PRO A 14 -27.69 8.97 3.36
N ARG A 15 -28.11 8.16 2.37
CA ARG A 15 -27.44 6.92 1.98
C ARG A 15 -26.03 7.18 1.45
N THR A 16 -25.87 8.13 0.53
CA THR A 16 -24.57 8.49 -0.04
C THR A 16 -23.64 9.05 1.03
N MET A 17 -24.14 9.88 1.95
CA MET A 17 -23.36 10.41 3.07
C MET A 17 -22.82 9.28 3.96
N THR A 18 -23.68 8.32 4.31
CA THR A 18 -23.29 7.16 5.13
C THR A 18 -22.21 6.32 4.43
N VAL A 19 -22.38 6.06 3.13
CA VAL A 19 -21.38 5.27 2.37
C VAL A 19 -20.04 6.01 2.28
N CYS A 20 -20.03 7.33 2.05
CA CYS A 20 -18.80 8.11 2.04
C CYS A 20 -18.06 8.04 3.39
N ILE A 21 -18.77 8.08 4.52
CA ILE A 21 -18.16 7.95 5.85
C ILE A 21 -17.52 6.57 6.01
N VAL A 22 -18.22 5.50 5.61
CA VAL A 22 -17.68 4.14 5.67
C VAL A 22 -16.42 4.02 4.81
N ILE A 23 -16.42 4.57 3.59
CA ILE A 23 -15.26 4.59 2.71
C ILE A 23 -14.08 5.32 3.36
N VAL A 24 -14.32 6.49 3.98
CA VAL A 24 -13.26 7.24 4.68
C VAL A 24 -12.63 6.41 5.80
N VAL A 25 -13.44 5.68 6.58
CA VAL A 25 -12.93 4.79 7.64
C VAL A 25 -12.08 3.66 7.04
N LEU A 26 -12.54 3.02 5.96
CA LEU A 26 -11.79 1.96 5.28
C LEU A 26 -10.47 2.47 4.70
N GLN A 27 -10.48 3.63 4.03
CA GLN A 27 -9.28 4.26 3.49
C GLN A 27 -8.30 4.68 4.59
N PHE A 28 -8.80 5.13 5.75
CA PHE A 28 -7.95 5.43 6.91
C PHE A 28 -7.28 4.17 7.47
N ILE A 29 -8.03 3.05 7.58
CA ILE A 29 -7.48 1.76 7.99
C ILE A 29 -6.42 1.28 6.96
N GLY A 30 -6.71 1.41 5.66
CA GLY A 30 -5.78 1.09 4.59
C GLY A 30 -4.50 1.93 4.65
N LEU A 31 -4.63 3.24 4.84
CA LEU A 31 -3.52 4.17 5.04
C LEU A 31 -2.66 3.79 6.24
N PHE A 32 -3.29 3.48 7.37
CA PHE A 32 -2.60 3.07 8.60
C PHE A 32 -1.77 1.80 8.39
N PHE A 33 -2.36 0.75 7.80
CA PHE A 33 -1.63 -0.49 7.52
C PHE A 33 -0.54 -0.31 6.46
N MET A 34 -0.77 0.50 5.43
CA MET A 34 0.27 0.82 4.44
C MET A 34 1.45 1.55 5.09
N ALA A 35 1.17 2.52 5.97
CA ALA A 35 2.19 3.31 6.65
C ALA A 35 3.04 2.45 7.59
N ILE A 36 2.41 1.59 8.40
CA ILE A 36 3.09 0.72 9.37
C ILE A 36 3.73 -0.50 8.70
N GLY A 37 3.12 -1.04 7.65
CA GLY A 37 3.67 -2.14 6.85
C GLY A 37 4.99 -1.77 6.19
N SER A 38 5.16 -0.50 5.81
CA SER A 38 6.37 -0.05 5.13
C SER A 38 7.67 -0.22 5.96
N PRO A 39 7.79 0.26 7.21
CA PRO A 39 8.99 0.00 8.02
C PRO A 39 9.03 -1.41 8.61
N TYR A 40 7.94 -2.16 8.59
CA TYR A 40 7.88 -3.49 9.19
C TYR A 40 8.62 -4.53 8.36
N ASP A 41 8.96 -5.64 9.00
CA ASP A 41 9.59 -6.77 8.33
C ASP A 41 8.59 -7.41 7.35
N VAL A 42 8.99 -7.56 6.09
CA VAL A 42 8.21 -8.24 5.03
C VAL A 42 8.72 -9.65 4.76
N LEU A 43 10.03 -9.88 4.94
CA LEU A 43 10.70 -11.17 4.78
C LEU A 43 11.72 -11.39 5.89
N LYS A 44 11.84 -12.63 6.37
CA LYS A 44 12.87 -13.07 7.32
C LYS A 44 13.67 -14.22 6.71
N LEU A 45 14.99 -14.16 6.83
CA LEU A 45 15.88 -15.29 6.53
C LEU A 45 15.90 -16.23 7.74
N ASN A 46 15.70 -17.53 7.49
CA ASN A 46 15.65 -18.56 8.52
C ASN A 46 16.93 -19.41 8.59
N ASP A 47 17.76 -19.39 7.55
CA ASP A 47 18.87 -20.34 7.40
C ASP A 47 20.25 -19.80 7.79
N ALA A 48 20.96 -20.60 8.58
CA ALA A 48 22.37 -20.47 8.97
C ALA A 48 23.36 -20.84 7.85
N THR A 49 22.96 -20.75 6.57
CA THR A 49 23.83 -21.07 5.41
C THR A 49 24.58 -19.86 4.86
N SER A 50 24.42 -18.69 5.47
CA SER A 50 25.28 -17.54 5.25
C SER A 50 26.64 -17.81 5.88
N TYR A 51 27.73 -17.69 5.11
CA TYR A 51 29.12 -17.63 5.61
C TYR A 51 29.39 -16.44 6.56
N LEU A 52 28.36 -15.67 6.90
CA LEU A 52 28.35 -14.57 7.83
C LEU A 52 27.38 -14.96 8.95
N ASP A 53 27.81 -14.83 10.19
CA ASP A 53 27.05 -15.09 11.42
C ASP A 53 25.81 -14.17 11.51
N THR A 54 24.76 -14.50 10.75
CA THR A 54 23.62 -13.61 10.45
C THR A 54 22.27 -14.28 10.71
N THR A 55 22.12 -14.93 11.86
CA THR A 55 20.92 -15.68 12.25
C THR A 55 19.65 -14.83 12.48
N ASN A 56 19.67 -13.54 12.11
CA ASN A 56 18.55 -12.64 12.39
C ASN A 56 18.41 -11.46 11.40
N ILE A 57 18.57 -11.73 10.10
CA ILE A 57 18.35 -10.71 9.05
C ILE A 57 16.89 -10.74 8.58
N CYS A 58 16.28 -9.56 8.58
CA CYS A 58 14.99 -9.30 7.98
C CYS A 58 15.10 -8.21 6.92
N TYR A 59 14.20 -8.29 5.94
CA TYR A 59 14.03 -7.27 4.92
C TYR A 59 12.73 -6.52 5.17
N SER A 60 12.82 -5.20 5.11
CA SER A 60 11.69 -4.30 4.91
C SER A 60 11.72 -3.81 3.46
N VAL A 61 10.69 -3.09 3.02
CA VAL A 61 10.74 -2.45 1.68
C VAL A 61 11.83 -1.38 1.60
N TRP A 62 12.33 -0.88 2.72
CA TRP A 62 13.38 0.14 2.81
C TRP A 62 14.80 -0.42 2.88
N GLY A 63 14.95 -1.75 2.91
CA GLY A 63 16.25 -2.40 2.97
C GLY A 63 16.39 -3.40 4.11
N THR A 64 17.66 -3.70 4.43
CA THR A 64 18.02 -4.80 5.32
C THR A 64 18.14 -4.31 6.75
N LYS A 65 17.62 -5.09 7.70
CA LYS A 65 17.71 -4.79 9.12
C LYS A 65 17.85 -6.06 9.94
N ARG A 66 18.27 -5.91 11.21
CA ARG A 66 18.10 -7.01 12.17
C ARG A 66 16.62 -7.16 12.44
N CYS A 67 16.09 -8.38 12.48
CA CYS A 67 14.67 -8.55 12.78
C CYS A 67 14.33 -7.94 14.13
N GLY A 68 13.22 -7.19 14.20
CA GLY A 68 12.86 -6.40 15.39
C GLY A 68 13.72 -5.15 15.63
N GLY A 69 14.75 -4.92 14.81
CA GLY A 69 15.54 -3.68 14.80
C GLY A 69 14.73 -2.51 14.25
N ARG A 70 14.91 -1.33 14.86
CA ARG A 70 14.26 -0.08 14.43
C ARG A 70 14.93 0.54 13.21
N ASN A 71 16.25 0.43 13.12
CA ASN A 71 17.05 1.05 12.07
C ASN A 71 17.57 -0.01 11.10
N PRO A 72 17.58 0.27 9.78
CA PRO A 72 18.25 -0.61 8.84
C PRO A 72 19.75 -0.65 9.10
N ILE A 73 20.32 -1.84 8.96
CA ILE A 73 21.78 -2.02 8.97
C ILE A 73 22.33 -1.35 7.71
N THR A 74 21.63 -1.53 6.59
CA THR A 74 21.97 -0.91 5.32
C THR A 74 20.71 -0.52 4.52
N TRP A 75 20.70 0.72 4.02
CA TRP A 75 19.69 1.21 3.09
C TRP A 75 20.04 0.73 1.70
N HIS A 76 19.26 -0.19 1.13
CA HIS A 76 19.42 -0.69 -0.24
C HIS A 76 20.90 -0.87 -0.67
N ASP A 77 21.70 -1.61 0.11
CA ASP A 77 23.13 -1.68 -0.15
C ASP A 77 23.49 -2.76 -1.17
N ALA A 78 23.93 -2.29 -2.34
CA ALA A 78 24.37 -3.10 -3.47
C ALA A 78 25.49 -4.09 -3.09
N ALA A 79 26.30 -3.81 -2.05
CA ALA A 79 27.33 -4.74 -1.57
C ALA A 79 26.74 -5.97 -0.87
N PHE A 80 25.64 -5.79 -0.11
CA PHE A 80 24.88 -6.88 0.50
C PHE A 80 24.06 -7.66 -0.55
N TYR A 81 23.55 -6.95 -1.56
CA TYR A 81 22.91 -7.54 -2.72
C TYR A 81 23.90 -7.97 -3.82
N GLY A 82 25.20 -8.07 -3.51
CA GLY A 82 26.35 -8.09 -4.43
C GLY A 82 26.40 -9.13 -5.57
N ARG A 83 25.29 -9.81 -5.90
CA ARG A 83 25.07 -10.60 -7.13
C ARG A 83 23.63 -10.51 -7.69
N CYS A 84 22.78 -9.59 -7.21
CA CYS A 84 21.35 -9.53 -7.52
C CYS A 84 20.75 -8.11 -7.54
N GLY A 85 21.09 -7.31 -8.57
CA GLY A 85 20.50 -5.98 -8.74
C GLY A 85 18.98 -5.98 -8.93
N VAL A 86 18.39 -7.09 -9.39
CA VAL A 86 16.94 -7.24 -9.56
C VAL A 86 16.20 -7.18 -8.23
N PHE A 87 16.72 -7.83 -7.18
CA PHE A 87 16.08 -7.82 -5.87
C PHE A 87 16.03 -6.41 -5.28
N GLU A 88 17.12 -5.67 -5.37
CA GLU A 88 17.22 -4.29 -4.91
C GLU A 88 16.25 -3.37 -5.67
N ALA A 89 16.20 -3.48 -7.00
CA ALA A 89 15.30 -2.71 -7.85
C ALA A 89 13.82 -3.00 -7.51
N CYS A 90 13.47 -4.26 -7.26
CA CYS A 90 12.15 -4.66 -6.81
C CYS A 90 11.79 -4.01 -5.46
N LEU A 91 12.66 -4.07 -4.44
CA LEU A 91 12.38 -3.44 -3.15
C LEU A 91 12.26 -1.92 -3.27
N LYS A 92 13.11 -1.26 -4.08
CA LYS A 92 12.98 0.18 -4.37
C LYS A 92 11.65 0.52 -5.02
N ALA A 93 11.19 -0.29 -5.97
CA ALA A 93 9.87 -0.14 -6.57
C ALA A 93 8.75 -0.29 -5.54
N ALA A 94 8.83 -1.31 -4.66
CA ALA A 94 7.86 -1.50 -3.58
C ALA A 94 7.82 -0.30 -2.62
N ALA A 95 8.98 0.26 -2.25
CA ALA A 95 9.05 1.47 -1.40
C ALA A 95 8.43 2.69 -2.09
N ALA A 96 8.74 2.93 -3.37
CA ALA A 96 8.18 4.04 -4.13
C ALA A 96 6.65 3.93 -4.24
N PHE A 97 6.14 2.76 -4.60
CA PHE A 97 4.70 2.53 -4.71
C PHE A 97 3.99 2.57 -3.36
N THR A 98 4.68 2.24 -2.26
CA THR A 98 4.15 2.43 -0.91
C THR A 98 3.92 3.92 -0.63
N ILE A 99 4.88 4.80 -0.94
CA ILE A 99 4.72 6.26 -0.81
C ILE A 99 3.56 6.76 -1.68
N ILE A 100 3.52 6.35 -2.95
CA ILE A 100 2.45 6.74 -3.89
C ILE A 100 1.07 6.31 -3.35
N SER A 101 0.99 5.10 -2.79
CA SER A 101 -0.24 4.58 -2.19
C SER A 101 -0.69 5.40 -0.98
N LEU A 102 0.23 5.86 -0.12
CA LEU A 102 -0.11 6.73 1.01
C LEU A 102 -0.78 8.03 0.53
N PHE A 103 -0.23 8.64 -0.52
CA PHE A 103 -0.86 9.82 -1.12
C PHE A 103 -2.21 9.49 -1.77
N ALA A 104 -2.34 8.35 -2.45
CA ALA A 104 -3.62 7.91 -3.04
C ALA A 104 -4.71 7.77 -1.96
N PHE A 105 -4.42 7.11 -0.84
CA PHE A 105 -5.35 7.02 0.29
C PHE A 105 -5.71 8.40 0.86
N ALA A 106 -4.71 9.27 1.08
CA ALA A 106 -4.95 10.60 1.65
C ALA A 106 -5.84 11.47 0.74
N ILE A 107 -5.55 11.48 -0.57
CA ILE A 107 -6.36 12.19 -1.56
C ILE A 107 -7.76 11.57 -1.65
N GLY A 108 -7.87 10.24 -1.63
CA GLY A 108 -9.13 9.52 -1.57
C GLY A 108 -10.00 9.97 -0.38
N ILE A 109 -9.41 10.03 0.81
CA ILE A 109 -10.10 10.48 2.03
C ILE A 109 -10.63 11.90 1.85
N VAL A 110 -9.78 12.82 1.37
CA VAL A 110 -10.17 14.22 1.13
C VAL A 110 -11.30 14.29 0.10
N CYS A 111 -11.22 13.56 -1.02
CA CYS A 111 -12.28 13.53 -2.02
C CYS A 111 -13.61 13.04 -1.44
N ASN A 112 -13.61 11.94 -0.68
CA ASN A 112 -14.81 11.38 -0.07
C ASN A 112 -15.41 12.31 0.99
N LEU A 113 -14.58 13.00 1.78
CA LEU A 113 -15.02 14.04 2.71
C LEU A 113 -15.62 15.24 1.97
N MET A 114 -15.04 15.70 0.87
CA MET A 114 -15.62 16.79 0.07
C MET A 114 -16.96 16.41 -0.55
N ILE A 115 -17.15 15.14 -0.95
CA ILE A 115 -18.46 14.63 -1.41
C ILE A 115 -19.47 14.64 -0.26
N ALA A 116 -19.07 14.16 0.93
CA ALA A 116 -19.92 14.17 2.12
C ALA A 116 -20.32 15.60 2.56
N CYS A 117 -19.38 16.54 2.51
CA CYS A 117 -19.58 17.96 2.87
C CYS A 117 -20.30 18.78 1.79
N LYS A 118 -20.68 18.18 0.66
CA LYS A 118 -21.33 18.86 -0.48
C LYS A 118 -20.45 19.90 -1.20
N CYS A 119 -19.14 19.86 -0.98
CA CYS A 119 -18.17 20.68 -1.71
C CYS A 119 -17.92 20.12 -3.12
N LEU A 120 -18.13 18.81 -3.32
CA LEU A 120 -17.94 18.13 -4.58
C LEU A 120 -19.19 17.31 -4.96
N THR A 121 -19.85 17.65 -6.06
CA THR A 121 -21.07 16.96 -6.51
C THR A 121 -20.78 15.78 -7.46
N ILE A 122 -19.59 15.77 -8.07
CA ILE A 122 -19.20 14.78 -9.08
C ILE A 122 -18.31 13.72 -8.42
N LYS A 123 -18.70 12.44 -8.53
CA LYS A 123 -17.96 11.30 -7.95
C LYS A 123 -16.75 10.86 -8.77
N THR A 124 -16.70 11.22 -10.05
CA THR A 124 -15.65 10.82 -11.01
C THR A 124 -14.22 10.93 -10.48
N PRO A 125 -13.75 12.05 -9.89
CA PRO A 125 -12.38 12.12 -9.36
C PRO A 125 -12.12 11.13 -8.22
N ALA A 126 -13.12 10.89 -7.36
CA ALA A 126 -13.02 9.92 -6.28
C ALA A 126 -12.98 8.48 -6.81
N VAL A 127 -13.70 8.18 -7.89
CA VAL A 127 -13.62 6.87 -8.56
C VAL A 127 -12.23 6.67 -9.20
N LEU A 128 -11.72 7.68 -9.92
CA LEU A 128 -10.41 7.60 -10.58
C LEU A 128 -9.27 7.43 -9.57
N ILE A 129 -9.29 8.16 -8.45
CA ILE A 129 -8.25 8.02 -7.42
C ILE A 129 -8.30 6.64 -6.76
N ASN A 130 -9.48 6.04 -6.55
CA ASN A 130 -9.59 4.68 -6.00
C ASN A 130 -9.06 3.63 -7.00
N ILE A 131 -9.36 3.77 -8.30
CA ILE A 131 -8.80 2.88 -9.33
C ILE A 131 -7.27 2.96 -9.34
N PHE A 132 -6.73 4.18 -9.33
CA PHE A 132 -5.30 4.40 -9.23
C PHE A 132 -4.71 3.83 -7.93
N GLY A 133 -5.41 4.01 -6.81
CA GLY A 133 -5.07 3.47 -5.50
C GLY A 133 -4.97 1.94 -5.51
N ILE A 134 -5.93 1.23 -6.12
CA ILE A 134 -5.89 -0.23 -6.25
C ILE A 134 -4.62 -0.68 -6.98
N VAL A 135 -4.29 -0.03 -8.10
CA VAL A 135 -3.09 -0.36 -8.88
C VAL A 135 -1.84 -0.07 -8.07
N ALA A 136 -1.75 1.11 -7.45
CA ALA A 136 -0.59 1.52 -6.69
C ALA A 136 -0.34 0.62 -5.46
N THR A 137 -1.39 0.31 -4.71
CA THR A 137 -1.34 -0.52 -3.48
C THR A 137 -1.10 -2.00 -3.79
N SER A 138 -1.32 -2.45 -5.04
CA SER A 138 -1.05 -3.82 -5.46
C SER A 138 0.45 -4.13 -5.57
N VAL A 139 1.26 -3.13 -5.95
CA VAL A 139 2.67 -3.33 -6.28
C VAL A 139 3.50 -3.77 -5.07
N PRO A 140 3.41 -3.16 -3.87
CA PRO A 140 4.28 -3.53 -2.74
C PRO A 140 4.17 -5.00 -2.35
N TRP A 141 2.95 -5.53 -2.18
CA TRP A 141 2.79 -6.93 -1.82
C TRP A 141 3.07 -7.85 -3.01
N ALA A 142 2.68 -7.49 -4.24
CA ALA A 142 2.91 -8.33 -5.42
C ALA A 142 4.41 -8.51 -5.69
N VAL A 143 5.21 -7.45 -5.49
CA VAL A 143 6.67 -7.54 -5.59
C VAL A 143 7.23 -8.47 -4.54
N VAL A 144 6.85 -8.32 -3.27
CA VAL A 144 7.33 -9.19 -2.18
C VAL A 144 6.96 -10.66 -2.44
N ALA A 145 5.73 -10.92 -2.88
CA ALA A 145 5.28 -12.26 -3.27
C ALA A 145 6.08 -12.80 -4.47
N GLY A 146 6.34 -11.95 -5.45
CA GLY A 146 7.16 -12.28 -6.62
C GLY A 146 8.58 -12.67 -6.25
N LEU A 147 9.21 -11.94 -5.31
CA LEU A 147 10.54 -12.27 -4.78
C LEU A 147 10.52 -13.58 -3.97
N TYR A 148 9.42 -13.87 -3.27
CA TYR A 148 9.28 -15.08 -2.47
C TYR A 148 9.19 -16.35 -3.32
N HIS A 149 8.35 -16.32 -4.36
CA HIS A 149 8.02 -17.51 -5.16
C HIS A 149 8.92 -17.70 -6.40
N ASN A 150 9.34 -16.62 -7.05
CA ASN A 150 10.15 -16.73 -8.25
C ASN A 150 11.63 -16.83 -7.90
N SER A 151 12.37 -17.63 -8.67
CA SER A 151 13.83 -17.72 -8.51
C SER A 151 14.45 -16.44 -9.04
N GLN A 152 14.76 -15.52 -8.13
CA GLN A 152 15.50 -14.31 -8.44
C GLN A 152 16.95 -14.56 -8.03
N CYS A 153 17.87 -14.41 -8.97
CA CYS A 153 19.32 -14.55 -8.70
C CYS A 153 19.71 -15.92 -8.13
N ARG A 154 19.31 -16.98 -8.86
CA ARG A 154 19.66 -18.41 -8.64
C ARG A 154 19.06 -19.07 -7.40
N ARG A 155 18.31 -18.36 -6.55
CA ARG A 155 17.58 -18.95 -5.41
C ARG A 155 16.19 -18.34 -5.26
N ARG A 156 15.27 -19.06 -4.61
CA ARG A 156 13.95 -18.54 -4.21
C ARG A 156 14.00 -18.15 -2.74
N PHE A 157 13.37 -17.05 -2.36
CA PHE A 157 13.31 -16.67 -0.94
C PHE A 157 12.50 -17.65 -0.10
N ARG A 158 11.53 -18.35 -0.69
CA ARG A 158 10.79 -19.42 0.00
C ARG A 158 11.70 -20.51 0.56
N ASP A 159 12.82 -20.79 -0.11
CA ASP A 159 13.76 -21.85 0.30
C ASP A 159 14.75 -21.34 1.36
N LEU A 160 14.78 -20.02 1.63
CA LEU A 160 15.73 -19.36 2.53
C LEU A 160 15.03 -18.73 3.75
N GLY A 161 13.71 -18.59 3.71
CA GLY A 161 13.01 -17.69 4.61
C GLY A 161 11.49 -17.75 4.56
N SER A 162 10.88 -16.86 5.33
CA SER A 162 9.43 -16.80 5.54
C SER A 162 8.91 -15.37 5.45
N TYR A 163 7.63 -15.23 5.11
CA TYR A 163 6.93 -13.95 5.19
C TYR A 163 6.90 -13.43 6.63
N GLN A 164 6.83 -12.12 6.75
CA GLN A 164 6.70 -11.41 8.02
C GLN A 164 5.45 -10.52 8.01
N PRO A 165 4.99 -10.00 9.18
CA PRO A 165 3.72 -9.31 9.30
C PRO A 165 3.53 -8.10 8.38
N GLY A 166 4.63 -7.43 7.98
CA GLY A 166 4.58 -6.31 7.03
C GLY A 166 3.94 -6.68 5.69
N PHE A 167 4.14 -7.92 5.24
CA PHE A 167 3.50 -8.44 4.03
C PHE A 167 1.97 -8.49 4.16
N ALA A 168 1.46 -8.97 5.30
CA ALA A 168 0.03 -9.03 5.56
C ALA A 168 -0.59 -7.62 5.62
N PHE A 169 0.11 -6.64 6.19
CA PHE A 169 -0.37 -5.26 6.22
C PHE A 169 -0.57 -4.66 4.83
N PHE A 170 0.31 -4.95 3.87
CA PHE A 170 0.12 -4.51 2.48
C PHE A 170 -1.09 -5.17 1.81
N ILE A 171 -1.32 -6.47 2.05
CA ILE A 171 -2.51 -7.17 1.53
C ILE A 171 -3.79 -6.58 2.11
N VAL A 172 -3.81 -6.35 3.43
CA VAL A 172 -4.97 -5.73 4.10
C VAL A 172 -5.23 -4.34 3.54
N ALA A 173 -4.19 -3.52 3.37
CA ALA A 173 -4.33 -2.19 2.79
C ALA A 173 -4.92 -2.23 1.37
N TRP A 174 -4.40 -3.11 0.50
CA TRP A 174 -4.93 -3.31 -0.85
C TRP A 174 -6.40 -3.78 -0.83
N GLY A 175 -6.77 -4.68 0.08
CA GLY A 175 -8.15 -5.12 0.27
C GLY A 175 -9.09 -3.99 0.69
N MET A 176 -8.65 -3.10 1.60
CA MET A 176 -9.44 -1.93 2.01
C MET A 176 -9.71 -0.98 0.85
N GLU A 177 -8.75 -0.81 -0.05
CA GLU A 177 -8.92 0.02 -1.25
C GLU A 177 -9.91 -0.61 -2.25
N ILE A 178 -9.87 -1.93 -2.44
CA ILE A 178 -10.85 -2.64 -3.29
C ILE A 178 -12.28 -2.48 -2.75
N ILE A 179 -12.47 -2.70 -1.44
CA ILE A 179 -13.78 -2.56 -0.81
C ILE A 179 -14.27 -1.11 -0.95
N SER A 180 -13.39 -0.13 -0.74
CA SER A 180 -13.68 1.29 -0.91
C SER A 180 -14.13 1.63 -2.34
N PHE A 181 -13.44 1.08 -3.34
CA PHE A 181 -13.80 1.22 -4.75
C PHE A 181 -15.18 0.62 -5.08
N ILE A 182 -15.48 -0.58 -4.57
CA ILE A 182 -16.78 -1.21 -4.80
C ILE A 182 -17.90 -0.37 -4.17
N LEU A 183 -17.69 0.12 -2.95
CA LEU A 183 -18.66 0.94 -2.25
C LEU A 183 -18.94 2.26 -2.97
N ILE A 184 -17.91 2.95 -3.49
CA ILE A 184 -18.12 4.22 -4.20
C ILE A 184 -18.84 4.04 -5.55
N CYS A 185 -18.64 2.90 -6.21
CA CYS A 185 -19.35 2.55 -7.44
C CYS A 185 -20.85 2.26 -7.21
N ILE A 186 -21.23 1.81 -6.01
CA ILE A 186 -22.62 1.47 -5.66
C ILE A 186 -23.37 2.65 -4.99
N ALA A 187 -22.63 3.59 -4.37
CA ALA A 187 -23.16 4.77 -3.68
C ALA A 187 -23.81 5.78 -4.63
#